data_AF-X8DMX9-F1
#
_entry.id   AF-X8DMX9-F1
#
_cell.length_a   1.000
_cell.length_b   1.000
_cell.length_c   1.000
_cell.angle_alpha   90.00
_cell.angle_beta   90.00
_cell.angle_gamma   90.00
#
_symmetry.space_group_name_H-M   'P 1'
#
loop_
_entity.id
_entity.type
_entity.pdbx_description
1 polymer ?
#
loop_
_entity_poly.entity_id
_entity_poly.type
_entity_poly.pdbx_seq_one_letter_code
_entity_poly.pdbx_strand_id
1 'polypeptide(L)' 'MHKLTLEYIASVSADELSRIVDERWDPPVTASVRLVSIIDDCAQHLGQAAYVRGLPQTAGLDACRRG' A
#
# COMPACT_ATOMS: atom_id res chain seq x y z
N MET A 1 13.68 7.93 1.36
CA MET A 1 12.73 7.03 0.68
C MET A 1 11.74 7.78 -0.19
N HIS A 2 10.81 8.58 0.35
CA HIS A 2 9.79 9.30 -0.46
C HIS A 2 10.36 10.09 -1.66
N LYS A 3 11.41 10.89 -1.45
CA LYS A 3 12.08 11.65 -2.52
C LYS A 3 12.65 10.75 -3.65
N LEU A 4 13.32 9.67 -3.27
CA LEU A 4 13.88 8.71 -4.23
C LEU A 4 12.78 8.02 -5.04
N THR A 5 11.65 7.70 -4.40
CA THR A 5 10.48 7.13 -5.09
C THR A 5 9.91 8.11 -6.11
N LEU A 6 9.80 9.40 -5.77
CA LEU A 6 9.34 10.43 -6.70
C LEU A 6 10.30 10.59 -7.90
N GLU A 7 11.61 10.64 -7.64
CA GLU A 7 12.64 10.72 -8.69
C GLU A 7 12.59 9.49 -9.60
N TYR A 8 12.43 8.29 -9.03
CA TYR A 8 12.27 7.06 -9.81
C TYR A 8 11.01 7.11 -10.69
N ILE A 9 9.85 7.43 -10.12
CA ILE A 9 8.59 7.54 -10.88
C ILE A 9 8.70 8.57 -12.01
N ALA A 10 9.39 9.69 -11.77
CA ALA A 10 9.58 10.73 -12.79
C ALA A 10 10.49 10.26 -13.95
N SER A 11 11.36 9.29 -13.72
CA SER A 11 12.36 8.81 -14.69
C SER A 11 12.00 7.48 -15.36
N VAL A 12 10.98 6.76 -14.88
CA VAL A 12 10.68 5.38 -15.33
C VAL A 12 10.18 5.35 -16.78
N SER A 13 10.69 4.40 -17.57
CA SER A 13 10.31 4.21 -18.97
C SER A 13 9.26 3.09 -19.14
N ALA A 14 8.60 3.06 -20.30
CA ALA A 14 7.65 1.98 -20.63
C ALA A 14 8.31 0.59 -20.68
N ASP A 15 9.58 0.52 -21.13
CA ASP A 15 10.35 -0.73 -21.16
C ASP A 15 10.64 -1.24 -19.74
N GLU A 16 11.04 -0.33 -18.83
CA GLU A 16 11.26 -0.70 -17.43
C GLU A 16 9.96 -1.14 -16.76
N LEU A 17 8.84 -0.50 -17.07
CA LEU A 17 7.52 -0.90 -16.58
C LEU A 17 7.08 -2.28 -17.07
N SER A 18 7.57 -2.72 -18.23
CA SER A 18 7.28 -4.04 -18.82
C SER A 18 8.20 -5.14 -18.28
N ARG A 19 9.25 -4.80 -17.54
CA ARG A 19 10.19 -5.77 -16.95
C ARG A 19 9.47 -6.68 -15.96
N ILE A 20 9.70 -7.99 -16.08
CA ILE A 20 9.21 -8.98 -15.10
C ILE A 20 10.04 -8.86 -13.82
N VAL A 21 9.35 -8.74 -12.68
CA VAL A 21 9.98 -8.59 -11.36
C VAL A 21 9.72 -9.79 -10.44
N ASP A 22 8.68 -10.58 -10.70
CA ASP A 22 8.40 -11.80 -9.95
C ASP A 22 7.74 -12.85 -10.86
N GLU A 23 8.49 -13.90 -11.17
CA GLU A 23 8.07 -15.02 -12.03
C GLU A 23 7.26 -16.08 -11.28
N ARG A 24 7.12 -15.96 -9.95
CA ARG A 24 6.43 -16.96 -9.12
C ARG A 24 4.90 -16.82 -9.13
N TRP A 25 4.39 -15.86 -9.90
CA TRP A 25 2.96 -15.59 -10.08
C TRP A 25 2.53 -15.98 -11.49
N ASP A 26 1.26 -16.32 -11.66
CA ASP A 26 0.65 -16.58 -12.96
C ASP A 26 -0.56 -15.65 -13.17
N PRO A 27 -0.46 -14.64 -14.08
CA PRO A 27 0.70 -14.32 -14.91
C PRO A 27 1.87 -13.70 -14.11
N PRO A 28 3.13 -13.78 -14.63
CA PRO A 28 4.29 -13.14 -14.00
C PRO A 28 4.08 -11.65 -13.76
N VAL A 29 4.52 -11.17 -12.60
CA VAL A 29 4.30 -9.79 -12.19
C VAL A 29 5.35 -8.89 -12.84
N THR A 30 4.88 -7.87 -13.57
CA THR A 30 5.71 -6.81 -14.13
C THR A 30 5.98 -5.70 -13.11
N ALA A 31 6.95 -4.84 -13.39
CA ALA A 31 7.24 -3.66 -12.58
C ALA A 31 6.02 -2.73 -12.46
N SER A 32 5.25 -2.57 -13.54
CA SER A 32 4.01 -1.79 -13.52
C SER A 32 2.97 -2.38 -12.56
N VAL A 33 2.70 -3.69 -12.62
CA VAL A 33 1.77 -4.36 -11.71
C VAL A 33 2.23 -4.20 -10.26
N ARG A 34 3.52 -4.37 -10.00
CA ARG A 34 4.07 -4.20 -8.65
C ARG A 34 3.90 -2.78 -8.12
N LEU A 35 4.12 -1.76 -8.96
CA LEU A 35 3.92 -0.36 -8.57
C LEU A 35 2.45 -0.05 -8.24
N VAL A 36 1.52 -0.54 -9.06
CA VAL A 36 0.08 -0.39 -8.79
C VAL A 36 -0.29 -1.04 -7.46
N SER A 37 0.19 -2.27 -7.19
CA SER A 37 -0.07 -2.95 -5.91
C SER A 37 0.47 -2.20 -4.71
N ILE A 38 1.66 -1.60 -4.81
CA ILE A 38 2.23 -0.79 -3.72
C ILE A 38 1.37 0.46 -3.44
N ILE A 39 0.88 1.13 -4.48
CA ILE A 39 0.01 2.30 -4.32
C ILE A 39 -1.31 1.90 -3.66
N ASP A 40 -1.90 0.79 -4.09
CA ASP A 40 -3.15 0.28 -3.50
C ASP A 40 -2.97 -0.07 -2.02
N ASP A 41 -1.90 -0.77 -1.66
CA ASP A 41 -1.57 -1.11 -0.27
C ASP A 41 -1.40 0.16 0.60
N CYS A 42 -0.72 1.18 0.08
CA CYS A 42 -0.59 2.46 0.77
C CYS A 42 -1.97 3.13 1.02
N ALA A 43 -2.87 3.07 0.05
CA ALA A 43 -4.22 3.63 0.18
C ALA A 43 -5.05 2.85 1.19
N GLN A 44 -4.98 1.52 1.18
CA GLN A 44 -5.64 0.66 2.16
C GLN A 44 -5.15 0.96 3.58
N HIS A 45 -3.83 1.07 3.78
CA HIS A 45 -3.24 1.44 5.06
C HIS A 45 -3.63 2.85 5.52
N LEU A 46 -3.70 3.83 4.61
CA LEU A 46 -4.19 5.16 4.94
C LEU A 46 -5.66 5.10 5.40
N GLY A 47 -6.49 4.30 4.73
CA GLY A 47 -7.87 4.04 5.13
C GLY A 47 -7.95 3.41 6.53
N GLN A 48 -7.14 2.40 6.81
CA GLN A 48 -7.06 1.76 8.14
C GLN A 48 -6.63 2.77 9.22
N ALA A 49 -5.61 3.59 8.95
CA ALA A 49 -5.15 4.60 9.89
C ALA A 49 -6.22 5.68 10.15
N ALA A 50 -6.92 6.13 9.11
CA ALA A 50 -8.03 7.07 9.24
C ALA A 50 -9.20 6.45 10.03
N TYR A 51 -9.52 5.18 9.77
CA TYR A 51 -10.55 4.43 10.50
C TYR A 51 -10.22 4.35 11.99
N VAL A 52 -9.01 3.91 12.35
CA VAL A 52 -8.56 3.82 13.75
C VAL A 52 -8.57 5.19 14.43
N ARG A 53 -8.14 6.26 13.74
CA ARG A 53 -8.21 7.64 14.29
C ARG A 53 -9.63 8.14 14.52
N GLY A 54 -10.62 7.62 13.78
CA GLY A 54 -12.03 7.97 13.94
C GLY A 54 -12.73 7.24 15.09
N LEU A 55 -12.10 6.23 15.70
CA LEU A 55 -12.68 5.49 16.82
C LEU A 55 -12.59 6.33 18.11
N PRO A 56 -13.68 6.49 18.87
CA PRO A 56 -13.62 7.12 20.19
C PRO A 56 -12.78 6.25 21.13
N GLN A 57 -11.89 6.88 21.90
CA GLN A 57 -10.96 6.23 22.83
C GLN A 57 -11.65 5.33 23.88
N THR A 58 -12.96 5.49 24.07
CA THR A 58 -13.82 4.75 25.00
C THR A 58 -14.40 3.44 24.44
N ALA A 59 -14.38 3.20 23.12
CA ALA A 59 -14.94 1.98 22.53
C ALA A 59 -14.23 0.69 23.01
N GLY A 60 -12.96 0.79 23.43
CA GLY A 60 -12.21 -0.34 24.00
C GLY A 60 -12.40 -0.54 25.51
N LEU A 61 -12.83 0.47 26.25
CA LEU A 61 -12.95 0.42 27.72
C LEU A 61 -14.35 0.01 28.20
N ASP A 62 -15.40 0.30 27.42
CA ASP A 62 -16.79 -0.08 27.75
C ASP A 62 -17.10 -1.57 27.53
N ALA A 63 -16.25 -2.30 26.81
CA ALA A 63 -16.34 -3.76 26.68
C ALA A 63 -15.80 -4.50 27.92
N CYS A 64 -14.84 -3.92 28.64
CA CYS A 64 -14.21 -4.54 29.81
C CYS A 64 -14.95 -4.26 31.14
N ARG A 65 -15.78 -3.20 31.20
CA ARG A 65 -16.46 -2.77 32.44
C ARG A 65 -17.87 -3.38 32.65
N ARG A 66 -18.37 -4.19 31.70
CA ARG A 66 -19.68 -4.87 31.77
C ARG A 66 -19.59 -6.38 32.05
N GLY A 67 -18.42 -6.87 32.47
CA GLY A 67 -18.18 -8.25 32.92
C GLY A 67 -17.99 -8.33 34.42
#